data_AF-A0A7S0HXZ8-F1
#
_entry.id   AF-A0A7S0HXZ8-F1
#
_cell.length_a   1.000
_cell.length_b   1.000
_cell.length_c   1.000
_cell.angle_alpha   90.00
_cell.angle_beta   90.00
_cell.angle_gamma   90.00
#
_symmetry.space_group_name_H-M   'P 1'
#
loop_
_entity.id
_entity.type
_entity.pdbx_description
1 polymer ?
#
loop_
_entity_poly.entity_id
_entity_poly.type
_entity_poly.pdbx_seq_one_letter_code
_entity_poly.pdbx_strand_id
1 'polypeptide(L)'
;APSRDADPGGFVSSLKDSYGFIEPAEGDNAEQVWFHFSSVERREQLNVGDEVRFAMEVDRRTGKSAAQRISRLTKGTLPKRAVPVEVRVKGCVEREARQGQRGRITYSESDAAPPEVLQYEARDVDHASERVEQGDLVEFTLREERGGGREAAGRKVVRRVVMVERGGGLPQE
;
A
#
# COMPACT_ATOMS: atom_id res chain seq x y z
N ALA A 1 10.72 -23.25 24.73
CA ALA A 1 11.14 -21.84 24.92
C ALA A 1 11.06 -21.16 23.56
N PRO A 2 10.36 -20.03 23.39
CA PRO A 2 10.37 -19.34 22.11
C PRO A 2 11.76 -18.76 21.88
N SER A 3 12.34 -19.07 20.72
CA SER A 3 13.70 -18.73 20.31
C SER A 3 13.93 -17.21 20.33
N ARG A 4 15.03 -16.79 20.97
CA ARG A 4 15.44 -15.39 21.21
C ARG A 4 16.04 -14.70 19.97
N ASP A 5 15.84 -15.27 18.79
CA ASP A 5 16.57 -14.92 17.56
C ASP A 5 15.67 -14.29 16.48
N ALA A 6 14.39 -14.06 16.78
CA ALA A 6 13.45 -13.43 15.85
C ALA A 6 12.67 -12.27 16.50
N ASP A 7 13.31 -11.43 17.32
CA ASP A 7 12.64 -10.17 17.72
C ASP A 7 12.26 -9.38 16.45
N PRO A 8 10.98 -9.03 16.29
CA PRO A 8 10.48 -8.36 15.10
C PRO A 8 11.19 -7.02 14.88
N GLY A 9 11.45 -6.75 13.60
CA GLY A 9 11.94 -5.46 13.15
C GLY A 9 10.80 -4.55 12.71
N GLY A 10 11.00 -3.25 12.80
CA GLY A 10 10.09 -2.25 12.26
C GLY A 10 10.74 -0.91 12.01
N PHE A 11 9.93 0.02 11.50
CA PHE A 11 10.33 1.39 11.20
C PHE A 11 9.58 2.35 12.12
N VAL A 12 10.27 3.34 12.66
CA VAL A 12 9.62 4.38 13.47
C VAL A 12 8.70 5.21 12.58
N SER A 13 7.38 5.08 12.78
CA SER A 13 6.36 5.75 11.97
C SER A 13 6.07 7.16 12.48
N SER A 14 6.09 7.36 13.80
CA SER A 14 5.85 8.66 14.43
C SER A 14 6.46 8.74 15.81
N LEU A 15 6.95 9.93 16.19
CA LEU A 15 7.51 10.24 17.49
C LEU A 15 6.80 11.47 18.08
N LYS A 16 6.47 11.41 19.37
CA LYS A 16 5.96 12.53 20.18
C LYS A 16 6.91 12.77 21.35
N ASP A 17 6.56 13.65 22.29
CA ASP A 17 7.42 14.06 23.41
C ASP A 17 7.78 12.95 24.40
N SER A 18 6.90 11.96 24.61
CA SER A 18 7.13 10.89 25.60
C SER A 18 6.96 9.46 25.05
N TYR A 19 6.46 9.32 23.83
CA TYR A 19 6.16 8.02 23.23
C TYR A 19 6.21 8.09 21.71
N GLY A 20 6.19 6.94 21.06
CA GLY A 20 6.17 6.83 19.61
C GLY A 20 5.41 5.60 19.14
N PHE A 21 5.42 5.44 17.82
CA PHE A 21 4.81 4.31 17.12
C PHE A 21 5.82 3.68 16.17
N ILE A 22 5.92 2.36 16.22
CA ILE A 22 6.72 1.54 15.32
C ILE A 22 5.77 0.79 14.40
N GLU A 23 6.00 0.89 13.11
CA GLU A 23 5.34 0.09 12.11
C GLU A 23 6.17 -1.19 11.89
N PRO A 24 5.62 -2.38 12.19
CA PRO A 24 6.33 -3.64 11.97
C PRO A 24 6.70 -3.81 10.49
N ALA A 25 7.90 -4.31 10.21
CA ALA A 25 8.32 -4.65 8.85
C ALA A 25 7.60 -5.90 8.31
N GLU A 26 7.08 -6.74 9.22
CA GLU A 26 6.33 -7.95 8.90
C GLU A 26 4.82 -7.67 9.06
N GLY A 27 4.08 -7.66 7.94
CA GLY A 27 2.62 -7.49 7.91
C GLY A 27 2.18 -6.23 7.15
N ASP A 28 1.65 -6.43 5.94
CA ASP A 28 1.19 -5.38 5.00
C ASP A 28 0.10 -4.45 5.57
N ASN A 29 -0.52 -4.81 6.70
CA ASN A 29 -1.54 -4.05 7.43
C ASN A 29 -1.34 -4.16 8.95
N ALA A 30 -0.10 -4.25 9.41
CA ALA A 30 0.17 -4.39 10.84
C ALA A 30 -0.24 -3.12 11.59
N GLU A 31 -1.02 -3.29 12.66
CA GLU A 31 -1.36 -2.20 13.58
C GLU A 31 -0.08 -1.57 14.14
N GLN A 32 -0.02 -0.24 14.14
CA GLN A 32 1.13 0.49 14.65
C GLN A 32 1.36 0.13 16.12
N VAL A 33 2.58 -0.32 16.43
CA VAL A 33 2.95 -0.75 17.78
C VAL A 33 3.37 0.46 18.59
N TRP A 34 2.66 0.70 19.68
CA TRP A 34 2.96 1.80 20.60
C TRP A 34 4.19 1.48 21.45
N PHE A 35 5.04 2.50 21.68
CA PHE A 35 6.15 2.40 22.62
C PHE A 35 6.39 3.67 23.43
N HIS A 36 6.96 3.52 24.61
CA HIS A 36 7.45 4.61 25.44
C HIS A 36 8.96 4.79 25.29
N PHE A 37 9.51 6.00 25.41
CA PHE A 37 10.98 6.18 25.34
C PHE A 37 11.74 5.40 26.42
N SER A 38 11.10 5.08 27.54
CA SER A 38 11.69 4.21 28.57
C SER A 38 12.00 2.79 28.07
N SER A 39 11.31 2.35 27.01
CA SER A 39 11.53 1.05 26.38
C SER A 39 12.69 1.05 25.38
N VAL A 40 13.26 2.23 25.09
CA VAL A 40 14.39 2.39 24.17
C VAL A 40 15.69 2.07 24.89
N GLU A 41 16.36 1.04 24.43
CA GLU A 41 17.68 0.64 24.94
C GLU A 41 18.70 1.73 24.62
N ARG A 42 19.63 1.95 25.55
CA ARG A 42 20.67 2.98 25.47
C ARG A 42 20.18 4.43 25.32
N ARG A 43 18.86 4.69 25.43
CA ARG A 43 18.26 6.02 25.22
C ARG A 43 18.78 6.69 23.94
N GLU A 44 18.95 5.90 22.89
CA GLU A 44 19.35 6.45 21.60
C GLU A 44 18.27 7.40 21.08
N GLN A 45 18.71 8.48 20.43
CA GLN A 45 17.82 9.38 19.72
C GLN A 45 17.30 8.65 18.49
N LEU A 46 16.04 8.23 18.55
CA LEU A 46 15.30 7.68 17.43
C LEU A 46 14.74 8.83 16.59
N ASN A 47 14.76 8.68 15.27
CA ASN A 47 14.09 9.57 14.33
C ASN A 47 12.99 8.81 13.58
N VAL A 48 12.03 9.55 13.03
CA VAL A 48 11.03 8.97 12.12
C VAL A 48 11.74 8.38 10.90
N GLY A 49 11.41 7.13 10.57
CA GLY A 49 12.04 6.35 9.51
C GLY A 49 13.27 5.55 9.92
N ASP A 50 13.74 5.64 11.18
CA ASP A 50 14.82 4.77 11.66
C ASP A 50 14.35 3.31 11.77
N GLU A 51 15.25 2.39 11.39
CA GLU A 51 15.08 0.95 11.56
C GLU A 51 15.33 0.59 13.02
N VAL A 52 14.39 -0.13 13.62
CA VAL A 52 14.47 -0.56 15.02
C VAL A 52 14.09 -2.02 15.15
N ARG A 53 14.74 -2.71 16.08
CA ARG A 53 14.35 -4.04 16.55
C ARG A 53 13.61 -3.88 17.87
N PHE A 54 12.55 -4.63 18.06
CA PHE A 54 11.76 -4.57 19.28
C PHE A 54 11.17 -5.94 19.61
N ALA A 55 10.90 -6.17 20.89
CA ALA A 55 10.10 -7.29 21.35
C ALA A 55 8.64 -6.86 21.46
N MET A 56 7.73 -7.55 20.76
CA MET A 56 6.29 -7.39 21.00
C MET A 56 5.95 -8.02 22.34
N GLU A 57 5.42 -7.23 23.27
CA GLU A 57 4.80 -7.75 24.48
C GLU A 57 3.32 -7.38 24.51
N VAL A 58 2.47 -8.39 24.64
CA VAL A 58 1.03 -8.18 24.81
C VAL A 58 0.75 -8.11 26.29
N ASP A 59 0.32 -6.94 26.77
CA ASP A 59 -0.11 -6.77 28.15
C ASP A 59 -1.39 -7.60 28.36
N ARG A 60 -1.29 -8.69 29.15
CA ARG A 60 -2.41 -9.61 29.40
C ARG A 60 -3.56 -8.98 30.17
N ARG A 61 -3.35 -7.82 30.80
CA ARG A 61 -4.36 -7.12 31.61
C ARG A 61 -5.16 -6.14 30.77
N THR A 62 -4.54 -5.48 29.79
CA THR A 62 -5.20 -4.51 28.90
C THR A 62 -5.46 -5.04 27.50
N GLY A 63 -4.88 -6.18 27.13
CA GLY A 63 -4.94 -6.77 25.78
C GLY A 63 -4.19 -5.95 24.73
N LYS A 64 -3.33 -5.01 25.13
CA LYS A 64 -2.64 -4.08 24.22
C LYS A 64 -1.22 -4.56 23.97
N SER A 65 -0.83 -4.58 22.70
CA SER A 65 0.53 -4.86 22.26
C SER A 65 1.39 -3.60 22.40
N ALA A 66 2.50 -3.69 23.11
CA ALA A 66 3.48 -2.62 23.24
C ALA A 66 4.88 -3.12 22.86
N ALA A 67 5.67 -2.24 22.26
CA ALA A 67 7.06 -2.55 21.91
C ALA A 67 7.97 -2.30 23.13
N GLN A 68 8.82 -3.29 23.40
CA GLN A 68 9.84 -3.24 24.44
C GLN A 68 11.21 -3.61 23.90
N ARG A 69 12.27 -3.30 24.66
CA ARG A 69 13.67 -3.56 24.27
C ARG A 69 13.98 -3.04 22.88
N ILE A 70 13.67 -1.76 22.67
CA ILE A 70 13.78 -1.12 21.37
C ILE A 70 15.23 -0.73 21.15
N SER A 71 15.85 -1.35 20.15
CA SER A 71 17.24 -1.11 19.78
C SER A 71 17.30 -0.62 18.33
N ARG A 72 18.01 0.48 18.09
CA ARG A 72 18.18 1.02 16.73
C ARG A 72 19.06 0.07 15.91
N LEU A 73 18.61 -0.26 14.71
CA LEU A 73 19.32 -1.10 13.75
C LEU A 73 20.12 -0.24 12.76
N THR A 74 21.12 -0.87 12.14
CA THR A 74 21.86 -0.25 11.05
C THR A 74 20.97 -0.18 9.82
N LYS A 75 21.02 0.94 9.08
CA LYS A 75 20.21 1.10 7.87
C LYS A 75 20.47 -0.03 6.87
N GLY A 76 19.41 -0.71 6.42
CA GLY A 76 19.45 -1.85 5.52
C GLY A 76 19.46 -3.22 6.21
N THR A 77 19.20 -3.27 7.53
CA THR A 77 19.04 -4.54 8.26
C THR A 77 17.63 -5.11 8.06
N LEU A 78 16.62 -4.24 7.95
CA LEU A 78 15.26 -4.65 7.69
C LEU A 78 14.97 -4.63 6.19
N PRO A 79 14.20 -5.60 5.67
CA PRO A 79 13.69 -5.50 4.31
C PRO A 79 12.89 -4.19 4.25
N LYS A 80 13.41 -3.22 3.50
CA LYS A 80 12.71 -1.97 3.25
C LYS A 80 11.34 -2.37 2.73
N ARG A 81 10.29 -1.79 3.33
CA ARG A 81 8.90 -1.90 2.88
C ARG A 81 8.91 -2.07 1.37
N ALA A 82 8.42 -3.20 0.89
CA ALA A 82 7.96 -3.28 -0.48
C ALA A 82 6.89 -2.20 -0.53
N VAL A 83 7.24 -1.02 -1.02
CA VAL A 83 6.26 -0.01 -1.38
C VAL A 83 5.22 -0.78 -2.19
N PRO A 84 3.93 -0.77 -1.81
CA PRO A 84 2.92 -1.42 -2.66
C PRO A 84 3.19 -0.88 -4.04
N VAL A 85 3.51 -1.78 -4.98
CA VAL A 85 4.09 -1.38 -6.25
C VAL A 85 2.97 -0.69 -7.02
N GLU A 86 2.88 0.62 -6.82
CA GLU A 86 1.91 1.49 -7.45
C GLU A 86 2.46 1.80 -8.83
N VAL A 87 2.16 0.93 -9.77
CA VAL A 87 2.65 1.07 -11.15
C VAL A 87 1.69 1.96 -11.89
N ARG A 88 2.18 3.09 -12.40
CA ARG A 88 1.42 3.88 -13.35
C ARG A 88 1.46 3.19 -14.70
N VAL A 89 0.29 2.86 -15.20
CA VAL A 89 0.12 2.18 -16.46
C VAL A 89 -0.88 2.92 -17.31
N LYS A 90 -0.77 2.74 -18.62
CA LYS A 90 -1.76 3.22 -19.57
C LYS A 90 -2.67 2.08 -19.96
N GLY A 91 -3.94 2.36 -20.07
CA GLY A 91 -4.92 1.42 -20.61
C GLY A 91 -6.01 2.15 -21.36
N CYS A 92 -6.86 1.37 -22.00
CA CYS A 92 -7.98 1.87 -22.77
C CYS A 92 -9.28 1.63 -21.99
N VAL A 93 -10.14 2.63 -21.93
CA VAL A 93 -11.45 2.48 -21.30
C VAL A 93 -12.33 1.61 -22.19
N GLU A 94 -12.64 0.40 -21.74
CA GLU A 94 -13.61 -0.46 -22.41
C GLU A 94 -15.04 -0.07 -22.03
N ARG A 95 -15.22 0.43 -20.80
CA ARG A 95 -16.52 0.89 -20.28
C ARG A 95 -16.33 2.00 -19.25
N GLU A 96 -17.01 3.10 -19.46
CA GLU A 96 -17.12 4.20 -18.50
C GLU A 96 -17.76 3.76 -17.17
N ALA A 97 -17.27 4.28 -16.04
CA ALA A 97 -17.89 4.07 -14.74
C ALA A 97 -19.09 5.02 -14.55
N ARG A 98 -20.23 4.49 -14.06
CA ARG A 98 -21.46 5.27 -13.81
C ARG A 98 -21.92 5.10 -12.36
N GLN A 99 -22.86 5.93 -11.90
CA GLN A 99 -23.41 5.78 -10.55
C GLN A 99 -24.07 4.39 -10.40
N GLY A 100 -23.52 3.56 -9.52
CA GLY A 100 -23.97 2.17 -9.32
C GLY A 100 -23.40 1.13 -10.31
N GLN A 101 -22.59 1.54 -11.28
CA GLN A 101 -21.96 0.64 -12.25
C GLN A 101 -20.45 0.85 -12.31
N ARG A 102 -19.70 -0.22 -12.08
CA ARG A 102 -18.23 -0.22 -12.17
C ARG A 102 -17.83 -0.11 -13.65
N GLY A 103 -16.92 0.81 -13.94
CA GLY A 103 -16.28 0.91 -15.24
C GLY A 103 -15.32 -0.25 -15.47
N ARG A 104 -14.96 -0.46 -16.73
CA ARG A 104 -13.94 -1.44 -17.16
C ARG A 104 -12.87 -0.73 -17.95
N ILE A 105 -11.63 -0.96 -17.60
CA ILE A 105 -10.48 -0.54 -18.38
C ILE A 105 -9.64 -1.75 -18.69
N THR A 106 -8.97 -1.69 -19.83
CA THR A 106 -8.16 -2.77 -20.35
C THR A 106 -6.72 -2.31 -20.35
N TYR A 107 -5.84 -3.06 -19.71
CA TYR A 107 -4.41 -2.78 -19.59
C TYR A 107 -3.59 -3.88 -20.24
N SER A 108 -2.57 -3.49 -21.00
CA SER A 108 -1.54 -4.38 -21.51
C SER A 108 -0.18 -3.89 -21.03
N GLU A 109 0.55 -4.75 -20.32
CA GLU A 109 1.91 -4.44 -19.84
C GLU A 109 2.93 -4.34 -20.97
N SER A 110 2.65 -4.99 -22.10
CA SER A 110 3.47 -5.01 -23.30
C SER A 110 2.61 -5.42 -24.49
N ASP A 111 3.07 -5.09 -25.70
CA ASP A 111 2.42 -5.49 -26.97
C ASP A 111 2.23 -7.01 -27.09
N ALA A 112 3.12 -7.79 -26.46
CA ALA A 112 3.07 -9.26 -26.42
C ALA A 112 2.21 -9.83 -25.28
N ALA A 113 1.74 -9.02 -24.32
CA ALA A 113 0.97 -9.48 -23.18
C ALA A 113 -0.54 -9.40 -23.49
N PRO A 114 -1.34 -10.40 -23.08
CA PRO A 114 -2.78 -10.35 -23.28
C PRO A 114 -3.37 -9.16 -22.50
N PRO A 115 -4.29 -8.40 -23.10
CA PRO A 115 -4.98 -7.33 -22.39
C PRO A 115 -5.75 -7.87 -21.18
N GLU A 116 -5.51 -7.27 -20.02
CA GLU A 116 -6.18 -7.61 -18.77
C GLU A 116 -7.28 -6.59 -18.47
N VAL A 117 -8.51 -7.07 -18.23
CA VAL A 117 -9.66 -6.22 -17.95
C VAL A 117 -9.77 -5.98 -16.45
N LEU A 118 -9.63 -4.72 -16.05
CA LEU A 118 -9.67 -4.24 -14.69
C LEU A 118 -10.94 -3.43 -14.45
N GLN A 119 -11.46 -3.50 -13.22
CA GLN A 119 -12.65 -2.75 -12.82
C GLN A 119 -12.24 -1.51 -12.04
N TYR A 120 -12.89 -0.39 -12.32
CA TYR A 120 -12.70 0.88 -11.61
C TYR A 120 -14.05 1.52 -11.28
N GLU A 121 -14.09 2.43 -10.32
CA GLU A 121 -15.27 3.21 -9.99
C GLU A 121 -15.12 4.67 -10.42
N ALA A 122 -16.24 5.37 -10.57
CA ALA A 122 -16.21 6.80 -10.93
C ALA A 122 -15.47 7.66 -9.88
N ARG A 123 -15.38 7.18 -8.62
CA ARG A 123 -14.59 7.81 -7.56
C ARG A 123 -13.07 7.70 -7.75
N ASP A 124 -12.62 6.72 -8.52
CA ASP A 124 -11.20 6.48 -8.79
C ASP A 124 -10.68 7.37 -9.92
N VAL A 125 -11.60 8.00 -10.67
CA VAL A 125 -11.28 8.97 -11.73
C VAL A 125 -10.93 10.30 -11.09
N ASP A 126 -9.77 10.84 -11.48
CA ASP A 126 -9.30 12.13 -11.00
C ASP A 126 -10.28 13.23 -11.43
N HIS A 127 -10.56 14.19 -10.54
CA HIS A 127 -11.48 15.30 -10.84
C HIS A 127 -11.04 16.15 -12.04
N ALA A 128 -9.75 16.15 -12.39
CA ALA A 128 -9.26 16.79 -13.61
C ALA A 128 -9.75 16.09 -14.88
N SER A 129 -10.09 14.81 -14.80
CA SER A 129 -10.68 14.01 -15.88
C SER A 129 -12.20 13.98 -15.69
N GLU A 130 -12.87 15.04 -16.12
CA GLU A 130 -14.30 15.31 -15.91
C GLU A 130 -15.22 14.14 -16.35
N ARG A 131 -14.74 13.29 -17.26
CA ARG A 131 -15.24 11.95 -17.58
C ARG A 131 -14.25 11.23 -18.49
N VAL A 132 -14.27 9.90 -18.43
CA VAL A 132 -13.58 9.02 -19.39
C VAL A 132 -14.63 8.15 -20.08
N GLU A 133 -14.54 8.05 -21.39
CA GLU A 133 -15.48 7.41 -22.32
C GLU A 133 -14.87 6.15 -22.94
N GLN A 134 -15.71 5.29 -23.51
CA GLN A 134 -15.21 4.08 -24.18
C GLN A 134 -14.26 4.45 -25.34
N GLY A 135 -13.06 3.88 -25.33
CA GLY A 135 -12.00 4.16 -26.29
C GLY A 135 -10.97 5.18 -25.81
N ASP A 136 -11.21 5.88 -24.70
CA ASP A 136 -10.25 6.82 -24.15
C ASP A 136 -9.00 6.12 -23.61
N LEU A 137 -7.83 6.70 -23.93
CA LEU A 137 -6.57 6.28 -23.35
C LEU A 137 -6.41 6.98 -22.00
N VAL A 138 -6.40 6.19 -20.94
CA VAL A 138 -6.27 6.67 -19.56
C VAL A 138 -5.00 6.12 -18.93
N GLU A 139 -4.33 6.95 -18.14
CA GLU A 139 -3.25 6.55 -17.24
C GLU A 139 -3.85 6.35 -15.86
N PHE A 140 -3.56 5.22 -15.23
CA PHE A 140 -4.03 4.92 -13.89
C PHE A 140 -2.95 4.22 -13.09
N THR A 141 -3.11 4.27 -11.78
CA THR A 141 -2.21 3.60 -10.85
C THR A 141 -2.80 2.23 -10.50
N LEU A 142 -2.04 1.18 -10.83
CA LEU A 142 -2.32 -0.19 -10.42
C LEU A 142 -1.75 -0.42 -9.04
N ARG A 143 -2.60 -0.86 -8.11
CA ARG A 143 -2.19 -1.34 -6.79
C ARG A 143 -2.54 -2.81 -6.64
N GLU A 144 -1.57 -3.64 -6.34
CA GLU A 144 -1.82 -5.04 -6.01
C GLU A 144 -2.32 -5.14 -4.56
N GLU A 145 -3.57 -5.57 -4.39
CA GLU A 145 -4.19 -5.80 -3.09
C GLU A 145 -4.36 -7.32 -2.90
N ARG A 146 -3.90 -7.87 -1.78
CA ARG A 146 -4.19 -9.28 -1.43
C ARG A 146 -5.69 -9.39 -1.22
N GLY A 147 -6.39 -10.04 -2.17
CA GLY A 147 -7.84 -10.18 -2.09
C GLY A 147 -8.24 -10.88 -0.79
N GLY A 148 -9.24 -10.35 -0.09
CA GLY A 148 -9.70 -10.82 1.22
C GLY A 148 -10.42 -12.19 1.21
N GLY A 149 -10.04 -13.12 0.33
CA GLY A 149 -10.59 -14.47 0.26
C GLY A 149 -9.48 -15.51 0.32
N ARG A 150 -9.74 -16.65 0.96
CA ARG A 150 -8.79 -17.75 1.22
C ARG A 150 -8.09 -18.35 -0.01
N GLU A 151 -8.44 -17.91 -1.22
CA GLU A 151 -7.94 -18.35 -2.54
C GLU A 151 -7.72 -17.13 -3.48
N ALA A 152 -7.17 -16.01 -2.99
CA ALA A 152 -7.04 -14.79 -3.78
C ALA A 152 -5.63 -14.59 -4.34
N ALA A 153 -5.48 -14.73 -5.66
CA ALA A 153 -4.40 -14.10 -6.40
C ALA A 153 -4.42 -12.58 -6.15
N GLY A 154 -3.26 -11.92 -6.15
CA GLY A 154 -3.15 -10.47 -5.96
C GLY A 154 -4.13 -9.73 -6.88
N ARG A 155 -5.14 -9.07 -6.31
CA ARG A 155 -6.13 -8.33 -7.08
C ARG A 155 -5.56 -6.98 -7.41
N LYS A 156 -5.45 -6.69 -8.71
CA LYS A 156 -5.09 -5.36 -9.18
C LYS A 156 -6.28 -4.41 -9.01
N VAL A 157 -6.08 -3.37 -8.23
CA VAL A 157 -7.04 -2.29 -7.99
C VAL A 157 -6.59 -1.07 -8.76
N VAL A 158 -7.51 -0.50 -9.53
CA VAL A 158 -7.30 0.71 -10.32
C VAL A 158 -7.55 1.92 -9.43
N ARG A 159 -6.64 2.88 -9.42
CA ARG A 159 -6.81 4.18 -8.75
C ARG A 159 -6.26 5.32 -9.60
N ARG A 160 -6.73 6.53 -9.32
CA ARG A 160 -6.22 7.77 -9.91
C ARG A 160 -6.21 7.66 -11.44
N VAL A 161 -7.37 7.37 -12.01
CA VAL A 161 -7.57 7.28 -13.46
C VAL A 161 -7.57 8.70 -14.01
N VAL A 162 -6.60 9.00 -14.87
CA VAL A 162 -6.41 10.28 -15.53
C VAL A 162 -6.53 10.06 -17.03
N MET A 163 -7.37 10.84 -17.70
CA MET A 163 -7.44 10.88 -19.15
C MET A 163 -6.11 11.40 -19.72
N VAL A 164 -5.49 10.62 -20.60
CA VAL A 164 -4.24 11.00 -21.28
C VAL A 164 -4.55 11.47 -22.69
N GLU A 165 -5.26 10.64 -23.44
CA GLU A 165 -5.73 10.98 -24.77
C GLU A 165 -7.21 10.66 -24.87
N ARG A 166 -7.96 11.58 -25.48
CA ARG A 166 -9.31 11.26 -25.89
C ARG A 166 -9.23 10.26 -27.02
N GLY A 167 -9.90 9.12 -26.84
CA GLY A 167 -10.16 8.16 -27.88
C GLY A 167 -10.98 8.89 -28.92
N GLY A 168 -10.29 9.38 -29.95
CA GLY A 168 -10.93 10.02 -31.08
C GLY A 168 -12.03 9.09 -31.54
N GLY A 169 -13.28 9.54 -31.38
CA GLY A 169 -14.42 8.82 -31.91
C GLY A 169 -14.07 8.40 -33.32
N LEU A 170 -14.13 7.10 -33.58
CA LEU A 170 -14.23 6.62 -34.96
C LEU A 170 -15.26 7.53 -35.64
N PRO A 171 -14.91 8.22 -36.74
CA PRO A 171 -15.93 8.88 -37.52
C PRO A 171 -16.96 7.81 -37.85
N GLN A 172 -18.19 7.98 -37.39
CA GLN A 172 -19.29 7.18 -37.92
C GLN A 172 -19.46 7.64 -39.37
N GLU A 173 -18.96 6.82 -40.30
CA GLU A 173 -19.33 6.88 -41.71
C GLU A 173 -20.79 6.44 -41.91
#